data_AF-A0A915AQ98-F1
#
_entry.id   AF-A0A915AQ98-F1
#
_cell.length_a   1.000
_cell.length_b   1.000
_cell.length_c   1.000
_cell.angle_alpha   90.00
_cell.angle_beta   90.00
_cell.angle_gamma   90.00
#
_symmetry.space_group_name_H-M   'P 1'
#
loop_
_entity.id
_entity.type
_entity.pdbx_description
1 polymer ?
#
loop_
_entity_poly.entity_id
_entity_poly.type
_entity_poly.pdbx_seq_one_letter_code
_entity_poly.pdbx_strand_id
1 'polypeptide(L)'
;MASFMHDAAEGATIDMGDFEMIAFRELLYQIYATRRPIETDLLKIAKAANAFKADIILSKLTAHIFALDLDIIQKMQFALFLELDQTLSELVYVAEQRGIWTHLIEKGFEPKSLGLEIYHHIICPSVLKGKSQPYGTPLQPTWDNFNFNIPQRPFTVPLVVEETTLHINSGILAIHNTKGYSKGNNGELIARITPQIREECRRWGITVSQLIDVMLRHIYPSRAIIPGRYFRPMMMFAEEHNLRRLLNSLGEMMLMEPPLTPQMMLDHLQLAHRYQHGNLFRACLLRIEGSFKTRVSQLMALPQFNDLPEAMRKEIVDRHCSGWALKDQHLAGLPTSRTIREVTLTKGGPPRSLLDKEDRFDTPNEMRSIEAFGSAHDMKMTY
;
A
#
# COMPACT_ATOMS: atom_id res chain seq x y z
N MET A 1 -10.57 -2.04 18.92
CA MET A 1 -10.55 -2.91 17.72
C MET A 1 -10.30 -4.38 18.00
N ALA A 2 -9.28 -4.72 18.79
CA ALA A 2 -8.86 -6.11 18.97
C ALA A 2 -9.99 -6.99 19.55
N SER A 3 -10.73 -6.54 20.58
CA SER A 3 -11.86 -7.26 21.22
C SER A 3 -12.96 -7.82 20.30
N PHE A 4 -13.16 -7.26 19.12
CA PHE A 4 -14.23 -7.67 18.20
C PHE A 4 -13.73 -8.55 17.04
N MET A 5 -12.41 -8.71 16.89
CA MET A 5 -11.79 -9.57 15.88
C MET A 5 -11.33 -10.89 16.49
N HIS A 6 -12.13 -11.43 17.42
CA HIS A 6 -11.77 -12.56 18.26
C HIS A 6 -11.39 -13.80 17.44
N ASP A 7 -11.94 -13.93 16.24
CA ASP A 7 -11.70 -15.06 15.35
C ASP A 7 -11.80 -14.61 13.89
N ALA A 8 -10.92 -13.77 13.34
CA ALA A 8 -10.96 -13.49 11.88
C ALA A 8 -10.43 -14.69 11.06
N ALA A 9 -11.03 -15.87 11.26
CA ALA A 9 -10.86 -17.07 10.48
C ALA A 9 -12.02 -17.23 9.48
N GLU A 10 -11.81 -18.05 8.45
CA GLU A 10 -12.86 -18.40 7.50
C GLU A 10 -14.06 -19.02 8.24
N GLY A 11 -15.24 -18.43 8.09
CA GLY A 11 -16.49 -18.90 8.74
C GLY A 11 -16.81 -18.28 10.10
N ALA A 12 -16.03 -17.31 10.58
CA ALA A 12 -16.29 -16.69 11.87
C ALA A 12 -17.40 -15.62 11.85
N THR A 13 -18.18 -15.61 12.93
CA THR A 13 -19.25 -14.63 13.16
C THR A 13 -18.72 -13.47 13.97
N ILE A 14 -18.86 -12.25 13.44
CA ILE A 14 -18.49 -11.02 14.14
C ILE A 14 -19.75 -10.43 14.76
N ASP A 15 -19.77 -10.31 16.08
CA ASP A 15 -20.81 -9.55 16.78
C ASP A 15 -20.53 -8.04 16.61
N MET A 16 -21.36 -7.39 15.81
CA MET A 16 -21.30 -5.95 15.55
C MET A 16 -22.28 -5.16 16.43
N GLY A 17 -23.02 -5.84 17.32
CA GLY A 17 -24.18 -5.27 17.99
C GLY A 17 -25.15 -4.65 16.98
N ASP A 18 -25.65 -3.45 17.29
CA ASP A 18 -26.53 -2.68 16.40
C ASP A 18 -25.78 -1.82 15.38
N PHE A 19 -24.46 -2.00 15.21
CA PHE A 19 -23.67 -1.18 14.29
C PHE A 19 -23.93 -1.54 12.83
N GLU A 20 -23.93 -0.52 11.96
CA GLU A 20 -24.21 -0.70 10.53
C GLU A 20 -23.15 -1.59 9.86
N MET A 21 -23.58 -2.76 9.37
CA MET A 21 -22.72 -3.74 8.69
C MET A 21 -21.91 -3.13 7.54
N ILE A 22 -22.51 -2.24 6.75
CA ILE A 22 -21.83 -1.63 5.60
C ILE A 22 -20.64 -0.78 6.08
N ALA A 23 -20.84 0.04 7.11
CA ALA A 23 -19.77 0.88 7.66
C ALA A 23 -18.66 0.07 8.31
N PHE A 24 -19.01 -1.00 9.02
CA PHE A 24 -18.01 -1.94 9.55
C PHE A 24 -17.20 -2.61 8.44
N ARG A 25 -17.86 -3.05 7.36
CA ARG A 25 -17.19 -3.64 6.21
C ARG A 25 -16.24 -2.68 5.52
N GLU A 26 -16.62 -1.41 5.38
CA GLU A 26 -15.73 -0.35 4.87
C GLU A 26 -14.47 -0.21 5.74
N LEU A 27 -14.62 -0.24 7.07
CA LEU A 27 -13.47 -0.24 7.99
C LEU A 27 -12.56 -1.46 7.77
N LEU A 28 -13.12 -2.66 7.64
CA LEU A 28 -12.34 -3.87 7.36
C LEU A 28 -11.57 -3.77 6.04
N TYR A 29 -12.16 -3.17 4.99
CA TYR A 29 -11.45 -2.95 3.73
C TYR A 29 -10.24 -2.03 3.85
N GLN A 30 -10.24 -1.11 4.83
CA GLN A 30 -9.11 -0.23 5.11
C GLN A 30 -8.05 -0.89 6.01
N ILE A 31 -8.46 -1.80 6.90
CA ILE A 31 -7.58 -2.59 7.76
C ILE A 31 -6.82 -3.62 6.92
N TYR A 32 -7.55 -4.39 6.12
CA TYR A 32 -6.96 -5.36 5.22
C TYR A 32 -6.37 -4.65 4.00
N ALA A 33 -5.28 -5.17 3.45
CA ALA A 33 -4.57 -4.56 2.32
C ALA A 33 -5.34 -4.68 0.98
N THR A 34 -6.57 -4.18 0.92
CA THR A 34 -7.40 -4.14 -0.28
C THR A 34 -7.01 -2.95 -1.18
N ARG A 35 -7.39 -2.99 -2.46
CA ARG A 35 -7.22 -1.85 -3.38
C ARG A 35 -8.28 -0.77 -3.19
N ARG A 36 -9.14 -0.87 -2.16
CA ARG A 36 -10.25 0.06 -1.95
C ARG A 36 -9.70 1.43 -1.50
N PRO A 37 -9.90 2.50 -2.27
CA PRO A 37 -9.44 3.84 -1.88
C PRO A 37 -10.13 4.33 -0.60
N ILE A 38 -9.44 5.16 0.18
CA ILE A 38 -9.97 5.68 1.45
C ILE A 38 -11.12 6.66 1.22
N GLU A 39 -11.14 7.31 0.05
CA GLU A 39 -12.16 8.26 -0.38
C GLU A 39 -13.49 7.64 -0.79
N THR A 40 -13.57 6.30 -0.90
CA THR A 40 -14.75 5.61 -1.45
C THR A 40 -16.03 5.87 -0.64
N ASP A 41 -15.94 5.85 0.69
CA ASP A 41 -17.05 6.13 1.59
C ASP A 41 -16.54 6.73 2.91
N LEU A 42 -15.99 7.95 2.82
CA LEU A 42 -15.34 8.63 3.94
C LEU A 42 -16.22 8.72 5.18
N LEU A 43 -17.53 8.96 5.01
CA LEU A 43 -18.47 9.07 6.11
C LEU A 43 -18.60 7.76 6.88
N LYS A 44 -18.82 6.64 6.17
CA LYS A 44 -18.92 5.33 6.81
C LYS A 44 -17.60 4.89 7.43
N ILE A 45 -16.48 5.15 6.76
CA ILE A 45 -15.15 4.82 7.27
C ILE A 45 -14.85 5.63 8.55
N ALA A 46 -15.10 6.94 8.55
CA ALA A 46 -14.89 7.80 9.71
C ALA A 46 -15.75 7.38 10.90
N LYS A 47 -17.06 7.18 10.67
CA LYS A 47 -18.00 6.71 11.70
C LYS A 47 -17.55 5.38 12.33
N ALA A 48 -17.18 4.40 11.50
CA ALA A 48 -16.69 3.11 11.99
C ALA A 48 -15.34 3.24 12.69
N ALA A 49 -14.40 4.00 12.12
CA ALA A 49 -13.07 4.18 12.72
C ALA A 49 -13.17 4.84 14.11
N ASN A 50 -14.05 5.82 14.29
CA ASN A 50 -14.33 6.44 15.58
C ASN A 50 -14.98 5.43 16.55
N ALA A 51 -16.06 4.76 16.13
CA ALA A 51 -16.80 3.83 16.97
C ALA A 51 -15.91 2.68 17.51
N PHE A 52 -15.03 2.13 16.66
CA PHE A 52 -14.16 1.02 17.01
C PHE A 52 -12.77 1.43 17.51
N LYS A 53 -12.50 2.73 17.61
CA LYS A 53 -11.21 3.34 17.97
C LYS A 53 -10.07 2.76 17.14
N ALA A 54 -10.20 2.90 15.82
CA ALA A 54 -9.25 2.42 14.83
C ALA A 54 -8.18 3.48 14.54
N ASP A 55 -7.28 3.72 15.50
CA ASP A 55 -6.35 4.86 15.49
C ASP A 55 -5.55 5.01 14.19
N ILE A 56 -5.11 3.90 13.58
CA ILE A 56 -4.36 3.93 12.33
C ILE A 56 -5.23 4.34 11.14
N ILE A 57 -6.51 3.95 11.13
CA ILE A 57 -7.44 4.38 10.08
C ILE A 57 -7.81 5.85 10.29
N LEU A 58 -7.99 6.30 11.54
CA LEU A 58 -8.16 7.72 11.88
C LEU A 58 -6.94 8.56 11.45
N SER A 59 -5.73 8.04 11.64
CA SER A 59 -4.49 8.65 11.12
C SER A 59 -4.50 8.81 9.62
N LYS A 60 -4.90 7.76 8.88
CA LYS A 60 -4.99 7.83 7.42
C LYS A 60 -6.04 8.82 6.94
N LEU A 61 -7.20 8.86 7.59
CA LEU A 61 -8.25 9.86 7.30
C LEU A 61 -7.71 11.28 7.53
N THR A 62 -6.99 11.48 8.62
CA THR A 62 -6.34 12.75 8.93
C THR A 62 -5.35 13.14 7.82
N ALA A 63 -4.41 12.26 7.48
CA ALA A 63 -3.44 12.49 6.41
C ALA A 63 -4.10 12.78 5.06
N HIS A 64 -5.19 12.06 4.73
CA HIS A 64 -5.97 12.29 3.53
C HIS A 64 -6.59 13.69 3.52
N ILE A 65 -7.25 14.10 4.60
CA ILE A 65 -7.85 15.44 4.73
C ILE A 65 -6.79 16.55 4.62
N PHE A 66 -5.61 16.36 5.21
CA PHE A 66 -4.49 17.29 5.09
C PHE A 66 -4.02 17.45 3.63
N ALA A 67 -4.04 16.37 2.85
CA ALA A 67 -3.60 16.34 1.45
C ALA A 67 -4.64 16.89 0.46
N LEU A 68 -5.90 17.07 0.87
CA LEU A 68 -6.93 17.67 0.01
C LEU A 68 -6.53 19.08 -0.43
N ASP A 69 -6.84 19.43 -1.68
CA ASP A 69 -6.66 20.79 -2.20
C ASP A 69 -7.85 21.68 -1.80
N LEU A 70 -7.93 21.93 -0.48
CA LEU A 70 -8.96 22.74 0.17
C LEU A 70 -8.29 23.75 1.09
N ASP A 71 -8.97 24.88 1.31
CA ASP A 71 -8.53 25.82 2.32
C ASP A 71 -8.65 25.22 3.73
N ILE A 72 -7.95 25.82 4.69
CA ILE A 72 -7.88 25.29 6.05
C ILE A 72 -9.25 25.31 6.77
N ILE A 73 -10.11 26.28 6.48
CA ILE A 73 -11.45 26.38 7.09
C ILE A 73 -12.35 25.27 6.52
N GLN A 74 -12.31 25.06 5.22
CA GLN A 74 -13.00 23.96 4.53
C GLN A 74 -12.56 22.61 5.08
N LYS A 75 -11.25 22.41 5.32
CA LYS A 75 -10.73 21.19 5.98
C LYS A 75 -11.28 21.02 7.39
N MET A 76 -11.38 22.09 8.18
CA MET A 76 -11.96 22.04 9.54
C MET A 76 -13.46 21.69 9.50
N GLN A 77 -14.22 22.32 8.61
CA GLN A 77 -15.65 22.03 8.41
C GLN A 77 -15.86 20.59 7.96
N PHE A 78 -14.99 20.08 7.08
CA PHE A 78 -15.05 18.71 6.61
C PHE A 78 -14.70 17.70 7.70
N ALA A 79 -13.70 17.97 8.53
CA ALA A 79 -13.39 17.14 9.70
C ALA A 79 -14.57 17.09 10.69
N LEU A 80 -15.24 18.22 10.92
CA LEU A 80 -16.45 18.28 11.74
C LEU A 80 -17.61 17.48 11.14
N PHE A 81 -17.85 17.60 9.84
CA PHE A 81 -18.87 16.82 9.14
C PHE A 81 -18.66 15.30 9.26
N LEU A 82 -17.40 14.87 9.34
CA LEU A 82 -17.03 13.47 9.53
C LEU A 82 -16.90 13.05 11.00
N GLU A 83 -17.18 13.96 11.95
CA GLU A 83 -17.03 13.74 13.40
C GLU A 83 -15.59 13.36 13.80
N LEU A 84 -14.59 13.88 13.10
CA LEU A 84 -13.17 13.59 13.32
C LEU A 84 -12.51 14.65 14.22
N ASP A 85 -12.87 14.65 15.51
CA ASP A 85 -12.38 15.61 16.51
C ASP A 85 -10.85 15.69 16.58
N GLN A 86 -10.19 14.53 16.50
CA GLN A 86 -8.73 14.44 16.53
C GLN A 86 -8.10 15.07 15.27
N THR A 87 -8.70 14.87 14.10
CA THR A 87 -8.27 15.54 12.86
C THR A 87 -8.45 17.05 12.95
N LEU A 88 -9.57 17.51 13.50
CA LEU A 88 -9.81 18.93 13.74
C LEU A 88 -8.75 19.52 14.68
N SER A 89 -8.44 18.80 15.77
CA SER A 89 -7.43 19.18 16.74
C SER A 89 -6.06 19.37 16.08
N GLU A 90 -5.67 18.44 15.18
CA GLU A 90 -4.42 18.50 14.42
C GLU A 90 -4.39 19.63 13.40
N LEU A 91 -5.48 19.86 12.65
CA LEU A 91 -5.60 20.97 11.70
C LEU A 91 -5.38 22.32 12.37
N VAL A 92 -6.03 22.55 13.53
CA VAL A 92 -5.89 23.78 14.31
C VAL A 92 -4.47 23.93 14.86
N TYR A 93 -3.91 22.85 15.41
CA TYR A 93 -2.56 22.84 15.95
C TYR A 93 -1.51 23.20 14.88
N VAL A 94 -1.60 22.56 13.71
CA VAL A 94 -0.68 22.83 12.58
C VAL A 94 -0.89 24.24 12.02
N ALA A 95 -2.13 24.72 11.95
CA ALA A 95 -2.42 26.08 11.51
C ALA A 95 -1.80 27.13 12.45
N GLU A 96 -1.86 26.91 13.77
CA GLU A 96 -1.21 27.79 14.76
C GLU A 96 0.31 27.74 14.62
N GLN A 97 0.89 26.54 14.58
CA GLN A 97 2.34 26.34 14.43
C GLN A 97 2.90 27.04 13.16
N ARG A 98 2.14 27.06 12.07
CA ARG A 98 2.52 27.70 10.81
C ARG A 98 2.16 29.19 10.72
N GLY A 99 1.58 29.77 11.76
CA GLY A 99 1.10 31.16 11.75
C GLY A 99 -0.12 31.42 10.86
N ILE A 100 -0.70 30.37 10.28
CA ILE A 100 -1.92 30.46 9.44
C ILE A 100 -3.10 30.86 10.31
N TRP A 101 -3.18 30.35 11.54
CA TRP A 101 -4.30 30.61 12.46
C TRP A 101 -4.48 32.11 12.72
N THR A 102 -3.41 32.82 13.07
CA THR A 102 -3.43 34.28 13.29
C THR A 102 -3.93 35.03 12.07
N HIS A 103 -3.46 34.67 10.87
CA HIS A 103 -3.90 35.27 9.61
C HIS A 103 -5.40 35.06 9.34
N LEU A 104 -5.97 33.91 9.72
CA LEU A 104 -7.41 33.68 9.60
C LEU A 104 -8.19 34.63 10.49
N ILE A 105 -7.77 34.79 11.75
CA ILE A 105 -8.43 35.70 12.71
C ILE A 105 -8.36 37.15 12.22
N GLU A 106 -7.21 37.58 11.72
CA GLU A 106 -7.03 38.93 11.14
C GLU A 106 -7.94 39.19 9.93
N LYS A 107 -8.23 38.14 9.15
CA LYS A 107 -9.19 38.19 8.04
C LYS A 107 -10.65 38.12 8.46
N GLY A 108 -10.94 38.08 9.76
CA GLY A 108 -12.30 38.05 10.30
C GLY A 108 -12.90 36.66 10.46
N PHE A 109 -12.10 35.59 10.41
CA PHE A 109 -12.58 34.25 10.77
C PHE A 109 -12.96 34.23 12.26
N GLU A 110 -14.20 33.82 12.57
CA GLU A 110 -14.67 33.62 13.94
C GLU A 110 -14.71 32.13 14.27
N PRO A 111 -13.77 31.58 15.06
CA PRO A 111 -13.71 30.15 15.34
C PRO A 111 -14.92 29.60 16.08
N LYS A 112 -15.64 30.45 16.82
CA LYS A 112 -16.89 30.08 17.51
C LYS A 112 -18.01 29.72 16.54
N SER A 113 -17.93 30.17 15.28
CA SER A 113 -18.89 29.80 14.23
C SER A 113 -18.89 28.29 13.92
N LEU A 114 -17.81 27.57 14.27
CA LEU A 114 -17.72 26.11 14.14
C LEU A 114 -18.43 25.35 15.28
N GLY A 115 -18.99 26.07 16.27
CA GLY A 115 -19.68 25.51 17.42
C GLY A 115 -19.00 25.88 18.74
N LEU A 116 -19.80 26.27 19.74
CA LEU A 116 -19.29 26.74 21.03
C LEU A 116 -18.54 25.64 21.79
N GLU A 117 -19.06 24.41 21.79
CA GLU A 117 -18.44 23.27 22.46
C GLU A 117 -17.14 22.86 21.78
N ILE A 118 -17.15 22.76 20.44
CA ILE A 118 -15.97 22.50 19.61
C ILE A 118 -14.87 23.54 19.89
N TYR A 119 -15.27 24.81 19.95
CA TYR A 119 -14.35 25.90 20.22
C TYR A 119 -13.63 25.75 21.57
N HIS A 120 -14.36 25.45 22.63
CA HIS A 120 -13.79 25.34 23.98
C HIS A 120 -13.03 24.04 24.22
N HIS A 121 -13.51 22.91 23.70
CA HIS A 121 -12.97 21.59 24.03
C HIS A 121 -11.91 21.07 23.04
N ILE A 122 -11.93 21.57 21.79
CA ILE A 122 -11.00 21.10 20.74
C ILE A 122 -10.10 22.24 20.29
N ILE A 123 -10.68 23.35 19.81
CA ILE A 123 -9.91 24.43 19.18
C ILE A 123 -9.00 25.12 20.19
N CYS A 124 -9.54 25.62 21.31
CA CYS A 124 -8.75 26.35 22.32
C CYS A 124 -7.57 25.52 22.84
N PRO A 125 -7.76 24.25 23.27
CA PRO A 125 -6.64 23.40 23.69
C PRO A 125 -5.60 23.17 22.59
N SER A 126 -6.02 23.00 21.33
CA SER A 126 -5.10 22.84 20.19
C SER A 126 -4.25 24.08 19.94
N VAL A 127 -4.85 25.28 19.97
CA VAL A 127 -4.13 26.55 19.82
C VAL A 127 -3.13 26.73 20.97
N LEU A 128 -3.54 26.47 22.21
CA LEU A 128 -2.65 26.58 23.38
C LEU A 128 -1.46 25.62 23.28
N LYS A 129 -1.68 24.38 22.83
CA LYS A 129 -0.59 23.44 22.55
C LYS A 129 0.30 23.92 21.40
N GLY A 130 -0.27 24.45 20.34
CA GLY A 130 0.46 25.03 19.20
C GLY A 130 1.37 26.19 19.61
N LYS A 131 0.94 27.03 20.55
CA LYS A 131 1.73 28.15 21.06
C LYS A 131 2.85 27.74 22.02
N SER A 132 2.62 26.67 22.78
CA SER A 132 3.53 26.25 23.86
C SER A 132 4.63 25.29 23.40
N GLN A 133 4.42 24.58 22.28
CA GLN A 133 5.37 23.59 21.78
C GLN A 133 6.31 24.16 20.71
N PRO A 134 7.57 23.68 20.63
CA PRO A 134 8.50 24.08 19.58
C PRO A 134 7.96 23.77 18.18
N TYR A 135 8.31 24.63 17.22
CA TYR A 135 7.93 24.44 15.83
C TYR A 135 8.37 23.08 15.28
N GLY A 136 7.45 22.40 14.60
CA GLY A 136 7.67 21.07 14.04
C GLY A 136 7.47 19.91 15.02
N THR A 137 7.13 20.18 16.29
CA THR A 137 6.68 19.13 17.21
C THR A 137 5.34 18.59 16.72
N PRO A 138 5.14 17.26 16.61
CA PRO A 138 3.85 16.71 16.25
C PRO A 138 2.91 16.71 17.47
N LEU A 139 1.62 17.03 17.25
CA LEU A 139 0.61 17.03 18.32
C LEU A 139 0.44 15.65 18.96
N GLN A 140 0.52 14.60 18.14
CA GLN A 140 0.50 13.21 18.54
C GLN A 140 1.76 12.50 18.02
N PRO A 141 2.29 11.51 18.75
CA PRO A 141 3.29 10.62 18.17
C PRO A 141 2.69 9.94 16.94
N THR A 142 3.48 9.78 15.88
CA THR A 142 3.09 9.03 14.68
C THR A 142 2.58 7.64 15.11
N TRP A 143 1.32 7.31 14.79
CA TRP A 143 0.66 6.05 15.18
C TRP A 143 1.23 4.78 14.51
N ASP A 144 2.48 4.79 14.09
CA ASP A 144 3.18 3.69 13.40
C ASP A 144 3.57 2.52 14.32
N ASN A 145 3.16 2.53 15.59
CA ASN A 145 3.69 1.64 16.61
C ASN A 145 2.81 0.39 16.81
N PHE A 146 2.60 -0.39 15.75
CA PHE A 146 2.34 -1.83 15.99
C PHE A 146 3.59 -2.41 16.63
N ASN A 147 3.53 -2.60 17.96
CA ASN A 147 4.61 -3.26 18.68
C ASN A 147 4.40 -4.77 18.64
N PHE A 148 4.98 -5.41 17.62
CA PHE A 148 4.92 -6.86 17.45
C PHE A 148 5.60 -7.63 18.59
N ASN A 149 6.34 -6.99 19.50
CA ASN A 149 6.97 -7.68 20.63
C ASN A 149 6.02 -7.88 21.82
N ILE A 150 4.83 -7.24 21.80
CA ILE A 150 3.88 -7.31 22.91
C ILE A 150 2.66 -8.14 22.49
N PRO A 151 2.34 -9.24 23.19
CA PRO A 151 1.16 -10.02 22.89
C PRO A 151 -0.11 -9.24 23.22
N GLN A 152 -1.05 -9.19 22.28
CA GLN A 152 -2.39 -8.65 22.49
C GLN A 152 -3.39 -9.80 22.45
N ARG A 153 -3.46 -10.57 23.55
CA ARG A 153 -4.40 -11.69 23.64
C ARG A 153 -5.85 -11.18 23.69
N PRO A 154 -6.81 -11.92 23.12
CA PRO A 154 -6.69 -13.15 22.31
C PRO A 154 -6.36 -12.94 20.81
N PHE A 155 -6.03 -11.72 20.38
CA PHE A 155 -6.06 -11.29 18.97
C PHE A 155 -4.77 -11.55 18.18
N THR A 156 -3.69 -11.90 18.88
CA THR A 156 -2.38 -12.14 18.27
C THR A 156 -1.91 -13.57 18.47
N VAL A 157 -1.43 -14.18 17.39
CA VAL A 157 -0.70 -15.44 17.37
C VAL A 157 0.81 -15.20 17.32
N PRO A 158 1.64 -16.06 17.93
CA PRO A 158 3.08 -15.96 17.82
C PRO A 158 3.56 -16.35 16.40
N LEU A 159 4.41 -15.50 15.83
CA LEU A 159 5.21 -15.72 14.63
C LEU A 159 6.68 -15.85 15.05
N VAL A 160 7.24 -17.05 14.91
CA VAL A 160 8.62 -17.35 15.22
C VAL A 160 9.48 -17.14 13.98
N VAL A 161 10.49 -16.29 14.11
CA VAL A 161 11.49 -15.99 13.08
C VAL A 161 12.86 -16.15 13.72
N GLU A 162 13.56 -17.23 13.37
CA GLU A 162 14.83 -17.59 14.00
C GLU A 162 14.68 -17.65 15.54
N GLU A 163 15.41 -16.81 16.29
CA GLU A 163 15.35 -16.74 17.75
C GLU A 163 14.37 -15.67 18.27
N THR A 164 13.63 -15.01 17.38
CA THR A 164 12.71 -13.92 17.72
C THR A 164 11.26 -14.36 17.59
N THR A 165 10.45 -14.00 18.58
CA THR A 165 9.00 -14.22 18.57
C THR A 165 8.29 -12.89 18.45
N LEU A 166 7.51 -12.76 17.38
CA LEU A 166 6.64 -11.62 17.11
C LEU A 166 5.18 -12.02 17.33
N HIS A 167 4.32 -11.08 17.66
CA HIS A 167 2.91 -11.29 17.92
C HIS A 167 2.09 -10.59 16.85
N ILE A 168 1.43 -11.39 16.00
CA ILE A 168 0.74 -10.91 14.80
C ILE A 168 -0.73 -11.33 14.79
N ASN A 169 -1.57 -10.61 14.07
CA ASN A 169 -2.95 -10.98 13.82
C ASN A 169 -2.99 -11.99 12.66
N SER A 170 -3.47 -13.19 12.96
CA SER A 170 -3.53 -14.29 11.98
C SER A 170 -4.42 -13.97 10.78
N GLY A 171 -5.52 -13.24 10.98
CA GLY A 171 -6.45 -12.83 9.92
C GLY A 171 -5.79 -11.91 8.90
N ILE A 172 -5.02 -10.92 9.36
CA ILE A 172 -4.27 -10.02 8.45
C ILE A 172 -3.25 -10.81 7.62
N LEU A 173 -2.48 -11.72 8.23
CA LEU A 173 -1.49 -12.51 7.50
C LEU A 173 -2.13 -13.56 6.58
N ALA A 174 -3.28 -14.14 6.95
CA ALA A 174 -4.01 -15.14 6.19
C ALA A 174 -4.40 -14.64 4.79
N ILE A 175 -4.69 -13.35 4.65
CA ILE A 175 -4.98 -12.72 3.36
C ILE A 175 -3.81 -12.82 2.37
N HIS A 176 -2.57 -12.81 2.87
CA HIS A 176 -1.38 -12.94 2.04
C HIS A 176 -1.10 -14.40 1.73
N ASN A 177 -0.96 -15.22 2.77
CA ASN A 177 -0.94 -16.69 2.78
C ASN A 177 -0.28 -17.16 4.09
N THR A 178 -0.96 -18.01 4.87
CA THR A 178 -0.38 -18.65 6.07
C THR A 178 0.11 -20.07 5.81
N LYS A 179 -0.22 -20.68 4.66
CA LYS A 179 0.19 -22.05 4.30
C LYS A 179 1.69 -22.16 3.99
N GLY A 180 2.35 -21.03 3.71
CA GLY A 180 3.80 -20.97 3.50
C GLY A 180 4.63 -21.07 4.78
N TYR A 181 3.98 -21.04 5.95
CA TYR A 181 4.63 -21.12 7.26
C TYR A 181 4.44 -22.52 7.86
N SER A 182 5.44 -23.00 8.59
CA SER A 182 5.27 -24.20 9.41
C SER A 182 4.42 -23.87 10.64
N LYS A 183 3.66 -24.84 11.15
CA LYS A 183 2.84 -24.67 12.36
C LYS A 183 3.50 -25.36 13.54
N GLY A 184 3.68 -24.63 14.63
CA GLY A 184 4.08 -25.18 15.92
C GLY A 184 2.91 -25.87 16.63
N ASN A 185 3.20 -26.66 17.66
CA ASN A 185 2.21 -27.44 18.41
C ASN A 185 1.14 -26.57 19.09
N ASN A 186 1.47 -25.31 19.39
CA ASN A 186 0.59 -24.37 20.08
C ASN A 186 -0.09 -23.37 19.11
N GLY A 187 -0.12 -23.68 17.81
CA GLY A 187 -0.69 -22.80 16.77
C GLY A 187 0.23 -21.67 16.32
N GLU A 188 1.50 -21.71 16.71
CA GLU A 188 2.53 -20.74 16.31
C GLU A 188 2.82 -20.86 14.81
N LEU A 189 3.06 -19.73 14.16
CA LEU A 189 3.54 -19.70 12.77
C LEU A 189 5.06 -19.60 12.79
N ILE A 190 5.75 -20.46 12.05
CA ILE A 190 7.20 -20.51 12.01
C ILE A 190 7.65 -20.18 10.58
N ALA A 191 8.39 -19.07 10.45
CA ALA A 191 8.94 -18.63 9.17
C ALA A 191 10.18 -19.47 8.81
N ARG A 192 10.20 -20.02 7.60
CA ARG A 192 11.33 -20.83 7.13
C ARG A 192 12.38 -19.91 6.52
N ILE A 193 13.51 -19.75 7.21
CA ILE A 193 14.61 -18.89 6.74
C ILE A 193 15.69 -19.74 6.05
N THR A 194 15.76 -19.63 4.72
CA THR A 194 16.78 -20.32 3.92
C THR A 194 18.13 -19.60 3.94
N PRO A 195 19.25 -20.29 3.63
CA PRO A 195 20.55 -19.64 3.48
C PRO A 195 20.56 -18.53 2.42
N GLN A 196 19.74 -18.66 1.37
CA GLN A 196 19.63 -17.66 0.31
C GLN A 196 19.04 -16.34 0.82
N ILE A 197 17.96 -16.41 1.62
CA ILE A 197 17.38 -15.22 2.26
C ILE A 197 18.42 -14.53 3.15
N ARG A 198 19.21 -15.28 3.92
CA ARG A 198 20.26 -14.71 4.78
C ARG A 198 21.35 -14.02 3.98
N GLU A 199 21.80 -14.64 2.89
CA GLU A 199 22.82 -14.07 2.02
C GLU A 199 22.33 -12.77 1.39
N GLU A 200 21.11 -12.76 0.86
CA GLU A 200 20.53 -11.58 0.24
C GLU A 200 20.33 -10.46 1.28
N CYS A 201 19.86 -10.78 2.50
CA CYS A 201 19.80 -9.80 3.59
C CYS A 201 21.17 -9.20 3.91
N ARG A 202 22.22 -10.04 4.01
CA ARG A 202 23.59 -9.59 4.30
C ARG A 202 24.13 -8.69 3.19
N ARG A 203 23.90 -9.05 1.92
CA ARG A 203 24.30 -8.26 0.75
C ARG A 203 23.74 -6.83 0.79
N TRP A 204 22.54 -6.66 1.33
CA TRP A 204 21.87 -5.37 1.47
C TRP A 204 22.06 -4.71 2.86
N GLY A 205 22.91 -5.29 3.72
CA GLY A 205 23.24 -4.75 5.03
C GLY A 205 22.08 -4.75 6.03
N ILE A 206 21.16 -5.71 5.91
CA ILE A 206 19.99 -5.86 6.80
C ILE A 206 19.98 -7.23 7.48
N THR A 207 19.29 -7.35 8.61
CA THR A 207 19.02 -8.63 9.26
C THR A 207 17.67 -9.20 8.84
N VAL A 208 17.47 -10.51 9.02
CA VAL A 208 16.19 -11.17 8.75
C VAL A 208 15.09 -10.61 9.67
N SER A 209 15.40 -10.38 10.95
CA SER A 209 14.45 -9.75 11.88
C SER A 209 14.00 -8.36 11.41
N GLN A 210 14.93 -7.52 10.92
CA GLN A 210 14.58 -6.22 10.34
C GLN A 210 13.74 -6.36 9.06
N LEU A 211 14.03 -7.35 8.21
CA LEU A 211 13.23 -7.63 7.02
C LEU A 211 11.77 -7.94 7.38
N ILE A 212 11.56 -8.82 8.37
CA ILE A 212 10.22 -9.20 8.81
C ILE A 212 9.49 -8.04 9.48
N ASP A 213 10.15 -7.25 10.33
CA ASP A 213 9.53 -6.07 10.95
C ASP A 213 9.01 -5.08 9.89
N VAL A 214 9.84 -4.74 8.90
CA VAL A 214 9.44 -3.86 7.79
C VAL A 214 8.33 -4.48 6.94
N MET A 215 8.40 -5.78 6.67
CA MET A 215 7.36 -6.50 5.94
C MET A 215 6.02 -6.44 6.69
N LEU A 216 6.02 -6.70 8.00
CA LEU A 216 4.80 -6.67 8.81
C LEU A 216 4.21 -5.26 8.86
N ARG A 217 5.03 -4.22 9.09
CA ARG A 217 4.56 -2.81 9.05
C ARG A 217 3.98 -2.41 7.69
N HIS A 218 4.43 -3.05 6.62
CA HIS A 218 3.88 -2.84 5.28
C HIS A 218 2.55 -3.58 5.05
N ILE A 219 2.46 -4.84 5.48
CA ILE A 219 1.24 -5.67 5.35
C ILE A 219 0.11 -5.15 6.24
N TYR A 220 0.47 -4.63 7.41
CA TYR A 220 -0.48 -4.08 8.37
C TYR A 220 -1.11 -2.77 7.87
N PRO A 221 -2.22 -2.34 8.50
CA PRO A 221 -2.94 -1.14 8.09
C PRO A 221 -2.04 0.09 7.94
N SER A 222 -0.93 0.22 8.69
CA SER A 222 0.04 1.30 8.54
C SER A 222 0.56 1.48 7.10
N ARG A 223 0.66 0.40 6.31
CA ARG A 223 1.22 0.40 4.95
C ARG A 223 2.53 1.19 4.87
N ALA A 224 3.42 0.93 5.82
CA ALA A 224 4.70 1.62 5.90
C ALA A 224 5.44 1.54 4.55
N ILE A 225 6.08 2.64 4.17
CA ILE A 225 6.89 2.70 2.97
C ILE A 225 8.09 1.78 3.17
N ILE A 226 8.29 0.85 2.23
CA ILE A 226 9.41 -0.08 2.27
C ILE A 226 10.64 0.63 1.66
N PRO A 227 11.75 0.77 2.41
CA PRO A 227 12.98 1.32 1.84
C PRO A 227 13.58 0.37 0.78
N GLY A 228 14.18 0.92 -0.28
CA GLY A 228 14.62 0.14 -1.45
C GLY A 228 15.58 -1.03 -1.16
N ARG A 229 16.41 -0.92 -0.11
CA ARG A 229 17.31 -2.00 0.34
C ARG A 229 16.58 -3.27 0.80
N TYR A 230 15.29 -3.18 1.13
CA TYR A 230 14.48 -4.31 1.54
C TYR A 230 13.77 -5.00 0.38
N PHE A 231 13.65 -4.37 -0.80
CA PHE A 231 12.86 -4.93 -1.92
C PHE A 231 13.34 -6.32 -2.33
N ARG A 232 14.62 -6.49 -2.66
CA ARG A 232 15.14 -7.76 -3.19
C ARG A 232 15.06 -8.89 -2.15
N PRO A 233 15.54 -8.71 -0.90
CA PRO A 233 15.34 -9.71 0.15
C PRO A 233 13.87 -10.04 0.40
N MET A 234 12.98 -9.03 0.38
CA MET A 234 11.55 -9.23 0.66
C MET A 234 10.84 -9.95 -0.49
N MET A 235 11.21 -9.70 -1.74
CA MET A 235 10.67 -10.43 -2.89
C MET A 235 11.08 -11.91 -2.84
N MET A 236 12.33 -12.20 -2.48
CA MET A 236 12.78 -13.59 -2.27
C MET A 236 12.00 -14.26 -1.14
N PHE A 237 11.86 -13.59 0.00
CA PHE A 237 11.05 -14.10 1.11
C PHE A 237 9.59 -14.35 0.70
N ALA A 238 8.99 -13.42 -0.04
CA ALA A 238 7.62 -13.49 -0.51
C ALA A 238 7.40 -14.64 -1.52
N GLU A 239 8.35 -14.89 -2.41
CA GLU A 239 8.35 -16.03 -3.32
C GLU A 239 8.39 -17.35 -2.54
N GLU A 240 9.35 -17.51 -1.63
CA GLU A 240 9.53 -18.76 -0.87
C GLU A 240 8.33 -19.10 0.04
N HIS A 241 7.65 -18.08 0.58
CA HIS A 241 6.46 -18.25 1.42
C HIS A 241 5.14 -18.14 0.63
N ASN A 242 5.21 -18.05 -0.71
CA ASN A 242 4.07 -17.92 -1.62
C ASN A 242 3.12 -16.75 -1.24
N LEU A 243 3.70 -15.63 -0.80
CA LEU A 243 3.01 -14.37 -0.48
C LEU A 243 2.76 -13.56 -1.75
N ARG A 244 1.98 -14.12 -2.69
CA ARG A 244 1.81 -13.54 -4.05
C ARG A 244 1.33 -12.09 -4.05
N ARG A 245 0.44 -11.72 -3.12
CA ARG A 245 -0.06 -10.34 -2.98
C ARG A 245 1.07 -9.37 -2.61
N LEU A 246 1.94 -9.77 -1.68
CA LEU A 246 3.10 -8.98 -1.29
C LEU A 246 4.09 -8.87 -2.45
N LEU A 247 4.37 -9.99 -3.12
CA LEU A 247 5.28 -10.03 -4.27
C LEU A 247 4.83 -9.07 -5.39
N ASN A 248 3.54 -9.09 -5.73
CA ASN A 248 2.95 -8.14 -6.69
C ASN A 248 3.06 -6.68 -6.22
N SER A 249 2.77 -6.40 -4.94
CA SER A 249 2.92 -5.05 -4.37
C SER A 249 4.37 -4.54 -4.49
N LEU A 250 5.35 -5.39 -4.19
CA LEU A 250 6.78 -5.08 -4.31
C LEU A 250 7.17 -4.81 -5.77
N GLY A 251 6.67 -5.62 -6.72
CA GLY A 251 6.90 -5.41 -8.15
C GLY A 251 6.39 -4.04 -8.63
N GLU A 252 5.21 -3.60 -8.17
CA GLU A 252 4.68 -2.27 -8.47
C GLU A 252 5.52 -1.15 -7.82
N MET A 253 6.03 -1.34 -6.60
CA MET A 253 6.93 -0.37 -5.96
C MET A 253 8.26 -0.25 -6.71
N MET A 254 8.78 -1.35 -7.26
CA MET A 254 9.98 -1.32 -8.09
C MET A 254 9.81 -0.51 -9.38
N LEU A 255 8.58 -0.32 -9.88
CA LEU A 255 8.29 0.61 -10.98
C LEU A 255 8.59 2.06 -10.62
N MET A 256 8.59 2.38 -9.33
CA MET A 256 8.88 3.73 -8.84
C MET A 256 10.37 3.93 -8.57
N GLU A 257 11.18 2.87 -8.54
CA GLU A 257 12.63 2.97 -8.45
C GLU A 257 13.22 3.28 -9.84
N PRO A 258 13.81 4.47 -10.06
CA PRO A 258 14.42 4.79 -11.33
C PRO A 258 15.75 4.03 -11.49
N PRO A 259 15.96 3.26 -12.58
CA PRO A 259 17.21 2.57 -12.82
C PRO A 259 18.25 3.59 -13.30
N LEU A 260 19.13 4.01 -12.39
CA LEU A 260 20.16 5.01 -12.70
C LEU A 260 21.37 4.42 -13.40
N THR A 261 21.62 3.11 -13.27
CA THR A 261 22.80 2.46 -13.85
C THR A 261 22.41 1.26 -14.72
N PRO A 262 23.26 0.85 -15.67
CA PRO A 262 23.09 -0.40 -16.42
C PRO A 262 22.87 -1.62 -15.53
N GLN A 263 23.60 -1.67 -14.40
CA GLN A 263 23.48 -2.75 -13.43
C GLN A 263 22.09 -2.78 -12.76
N MET A 264 21.54 -1.61 -12.40
CA MET A 264 20.19 -1.51 -11.82
C MET A 264 19.11 -1.88 -12.83
N MET A 265 19.25 -1.45 -14.09
CA MET A 265 18.32 -1.84 -15.15
C MET A 265 18.35 -3.37 -15.37
N LEU A 266 19.54 -3.97 -15.38
CA LEU A 266 19.69 -5.40 -15.52
C LEU A 266 19.07 -6.16 -14.34
N ASP A 267 19.30 -5.69 -13.11
CA ASP A 267 18.66 -6.20 -11.89
C ASP A 267 17.13 -6.19 -12.02
N HIS A 268 16.54 -5.06 -12.43
CA HIS A 268 15.09 -4.97 -12.65
C HIS A 268 14.56 -5.96 -13.68
N LEU A 269 15.27 -6.15 -14.80
CA LEU A 269 14.91 -7.11 -15.84
C LEU A 269 15.01 -8.57 -15.34
N GLN A 270 16.07 -8.89 -14.59
CA GLN A 270 16.25 -10.21 -13.98
C GLN A 270 15.16 -10.50 -12.96
N LEU A 271 14.79 -9.54 -12.11
CA LEU A 271 13.70 -9.67 -11.14
C LEU A 271 12.34 -9.80 -11.84
N ALA A 272 12.12 -9.02 -12.90
CA ALA A 272 10.90 -9.11 -13.70
C ALA A 272 10.74 -10.50 -14.33
N HIS A 273 11.83 -11.09 -14.81
CA HIS A 273 11.83 -12.45 -15.31
C HIS A 273 11.61 -13.47 -14.19
N ARG A 274 12.42 -13.42 -13.13
CA ARG A 274 12.40 -14.39 -12.02
C ARG A 274 11.00 -14.50 -11.41
N TYR A 275 10.40 -13.36 -11.09
CA TYR A 275 9.10 -13.31 -10.42
C TYR A 275 7.91 -13.15 -11.37
N GLN A 276 8.15 -13.24 -12.69
CA GLN A 276 7.11 -13.10 -13.74
C GLN A 276 6.31 -11.79 -13.66
N HIS A 277 6.97 -10.68 -13.30
CA HIS A 277 6.36 -9.35 -13.25
C HIS A 277 6.36 -8.68 -14.62
N GLY A 278 5.33 -8.96 -15.43
CA GLY A 278 5.17 -8.35 -16.75
C GLY A 278 5.12 -6.82 -16.75
N ASN A 279 4.55 -6.21 -15.71
CA ASN A 279 4.50 -4.74 -15.59
C ASN A 279 5.90 -4.14 -15.40
N LEU A 280 6.72 -4.74 -14.54
CA LEU A 280 8.12 -4.33 -14.34
C LEU A 280 8.92 -4.46 -15.62
N PHE A 281 8.75 -5.56 -16.35
CA PHE A 281 9.42 -5.75 -17.63
C PHE A 281 9.02 -4.67 -18.65
N ARG A 282 7.71 -4.44 -18.84
CA ARG A 282 7.21 -3.41 -19.76
C ARG A 282 7.69 -2.01 -19.41
N ALA A 283 7.70 -1.66 -18.12
CA ALA A 283 8.23 -0.38 -17.68
C ALA A 283 9.72 -0.22 -17.98
N CYS A 284 10.52 -1.29 -17.83
CA CYS A 284 11.92 -1.29 -18.23
C CYS A 284 12.07 -1.06 -19.74
N LEU A 285 11.26 -1.70 -20.57
CA LEU A 285 11.26 -1.47 -22.03
C LEU A 285 10.90 -0.03 -22.40
N LEU A 286 9.90 0.56 -21.75
CA LEU A 286 9.55 1.98 -21.96
C LEU A 286 10.70 2.91 -21.56
N ARG A 287 11.37 2.62 -20.44
CA ARG A 287 12.56 3.38 -20.01
C ARG A 287 13.70 3.23 -21.01
N ILE A 288 13.93 2.05 -21.58
CA ILE A 288 14.92 1.80 -22.63
C ILE A 288 14.69 2.68 -23.86
N GLU A 289 13.42 2.89 -24.26
CA GLU A 289 13.08 3.79 -25.37
C GLU A 289 13.26 5.28 -25.01
N GLY A 290 13.10 5.61 -23.73
CA GLY A 290 13.11 6.97 -23.22
C GLY A 290 14.28 7.31 -22.32
N SER A 291 14.01 7.42 -21.01
CA SER A 291 14.94 7.98 -20.02
C SER A 291 16.27 7.23 -19.91
N PHE A 292 16.32 5.96 -20.31
CA PHE A 292 17.50 5.10 -20.24
C PHE A 292 18.23 4.91 -21.59
N LYS A 293 17.71 5.50 -22.68
CA LYS A 293 18.17 5.26 -24.07
C LYS A 293 19.68 5.38 -24.28
N THR A 294 20.33 6.35 -23.64
CA THR A 294 21.77 6.62 -23.80
C THR A 294 22.68 5.59 -23.12
N ARG A 295 22.14 4.77 -22.21
CA ARG A 295 22.89 3.78 -21.42
C ARG A 295 22.58 2.33 -21.83
N VAL A 296 21.66 2.10 -22.77
CA VAL A 296 21.24 0.75 -23.19
C VAL A 296 22.40 -0.05 -23.79
N SER A 297 23.28 0.58 -24.58
CA SER A 297 24.45 -0.11 -25.14
C SER A 297 25.41 -0.60 -24.04
N GLN A 298 25.50 0.13 -22.92
CA GLN A 298 26.28 -0.28 -21.75
C GLN A 298 25.61 -1.46 -21.03
N LEU A 299 24.28 -1.47 -20.93
CA LEU A 299 23.50 -2.61 -20.42
C LEU A 299 23.74 -3.87 -21.24
N MET A 300 23.69 -3.76 -22.57
CA MET A 300 23.89 -4.88 -23.49
C MET A 300 25.32 -5.43 -23.47
N ALA A 301 26.30 -4.61 -23.06
CA ALA A 301 27.69 -5.02 -22.92
C ALA A 301 27.98 -5.76 -21.59
N LEU A 302 27.04 -5.77 -20.64
CA LEU A 302 27.22 -6.49 -19.39
C LEU A 302 27.24 -8.00 -19.62
N PRO A 303 28.18 -8.77 -19.03
CA PRO A 303 28.22 -10.23 -19.19
C PRO A 303 26.91 -10.91 -18.81
N GLN A 304 26.28 -10.44 -17.73
CA GLN A 304 25.04 -11.00 -17.19
C GLN A 304 23.80 -10.68 -18.05
N PHE A 305 23.92 -9.84 -19.08
CA PHE A 305 22.84 -9.62 -20.04
C PHE A 305 22.52 -10.90 -20.82
N ASN A 306 23.53 -11.74 -21.07
CA ASN A 306 23.36 -13.02 -21.75
C ASN A 306 22.60 -14.06 -20.92
N ASP A 307 22.46 -13.83 -19.60
CA ASP A 307 21.69 -14.70 -18.71
C ASP A 307 20.17 -14.46 -18.82
N LEU A 308 19.75 -13.33 -19.40
CA LEU A 308 18.34 -13.05 -19.66
C LEU A 308 17.77 -13.98 -20.75
N PRO A 309 16.49 -14.36 -20.71
CA PRO A 309 15.88 -15.17 -21.78
C PRO A 309 16.03 -14.54 -23.16
N GLU A 310 16.20 -15.37 -24.19
CA GLU A 310 16.39 -14.89 -25.57
C GLU A 310 15.24 -13.99 -26.05
N ALA A 311 13.99 -14.35 -25.72
CA ALA A 311 12.82 -13.53 -26.04
C ALA A 311 12.91 -12.14 -25.41
N MET A 312 13.34 -12.05 -24.16
CA MET A 312 13.52 -10.79 -23.44
C MET A 312 14.63 -9.94 -24.07
N ARG A 313 15.77 -10.56 -24.41
CA ARG A 313 16.87 -9.87 -25.10
C ARG A 313 16.43 -9.32 -26.46
N LYS A 314 15.69 -10.11 -27.24
CA LYS A 314 15.15 -9.68 -28.55
C LYS A 314 14.27 -8.43 -28.41
N GLU A 315 13.37 -8.39 -27.43
CA GLU A 315 12.55 -7.21 -27.16
C GLU A 315 13.40 -6.01 -26.74
N ILE A 316 14.41 -6.19 -25.89
CA ILE A 316 15.31 -5.09 -25.47
C ILE A 316 16.07 -4.51 -26.68
N VAL A 317 16.62 -5.37 -27.54
CA VAL A 317 17.33 -4.93 -28.76
C VAL A 317 16.38 -4.24 -29.73
N ASP A 318 15.17 -4.78 -29.93
CA ASP A 318 14.15 -4.15 -30.77
C ASP A 318 13.80 -2.74 -30.25
N ARG A 319 13.60 -2.58 -28.94
CA ARG A 319 13.31 -1.28 -28.32
C ARG A 319 14.48 -0.30 -28.43
N HIS A 320 15.72 -0.78 -28.28
CA HIS A 320 16.92 0.04 -28.45
C HIS A 320 17.07 0.55 -29.89
N CYS A 321 16.97 -0.36 -30.87
CA CYS A 321 17.22 -0.09 -32.28
C CYS A 321 16.06 0.67 -32.93
N SER A 322 14.83 0.43 -32.49
CA SER A 322 13.66 1.07 -33.07
C SER A 322 13.72 2.58 -32.79
N GLY A 323 13.86 3.02 -31.55
CA GLY A 323 14.05 4.45 -31.26
C GLY A 323 12.92 5.39 -31.74
N TRP A 324 11.77 4.87 -32.16
CA TRP A 324 10.66 5.60 -32.81
C TRP A 324 9.88 6.51 -31.85
N ALA A 325 9.77 6.13 -30.58
CA ALA A 325 8.72 6.69 -29.73
C ALA A 325 9.02 8.06 -29.10
N LEU A 326 10.24 8.59 -29.17
CA LEU A 326 10.60 9.77 -28.34
C LEU A 326 11.48 10.83 -29.00
N LYS A 327 12.04 10.60 -30.20
CA LYS A 327 12.92 11.60 -30.84
C LYS A 327 12.25 12.41 -31.96
N ASP A 328 11.10 11.99 -32.47
CA ASP A 328 10.42 12.69 -33.56
C ASP A 328 8.90 12.67 -33.33
N GLN A 329 8.33 13.81 -32.92
CA GLN A 329 6.89 13.94 -32.65
C GLN A 329 6.04 13.67 -33.91
N HIS A 330 6.61 13.80 -35.11
CA HIS A 330 5.91 13.54 -36.37
C HIS A 330 5.69 12.05 -36.68
N LEU A 331 6.41 11.16 -35.99
CA LEU A 331 6.27 9.70 -36.16
C LEU A 331 5.39 9.07 -35.07
N ALA A 332 4.97 9.84 -34.07
CA ALA A 332 4.00 9.40 -33.07
C ALA A 332 2.63 9.22 -33.75
N GLY A 333 2.15 7.98 -33.83
CA GLY A 333 0.83 7.66 -34.39
C GLY A 333 0.80 7.23 -35.87
N LEU A 334 1.96 7.10 -36.54
CA LEU A 334 2.01 6.53 -37.88
C LEU A 334 2.11 4.99 -37.82
N PRO A 335 1.19 4.24 -38.45
CA PRO A 335 1.21 2.78 -38.43
C PRO A 335 2.37 2.24 -39.27
N THR A 336 3.33 1.58 -38.62
CA THR A 336 4.36 0.80 -39.32
C THR A 336 3.77 -0.53 -39.80
N SER A 337 4.21 -0.99 -40.97
CA SER A 337 3.78 -2.25 -41.62
C SER A 337 4.18 -3.54 -40.89
N ARG A 338 4.67 -3.45 -39.65
CA ARG A 338 4.91 -4.59 -38.77
C ARG A 338 4.06 -4.43 -37.52
N THR A 339 3.09 -5.34 -37.39
CA THR A 339 2.42 -5.77 -36.15
C THR A 339 2.08 -4.65 -35.18
N ILE A 340 0.80 -4.21 -35.21
CA ILE A 340 0.07 -3.45 -34.18
C ILE A 340 0.90 -3.23 -32.90
N ARG A 341 1.58 -2.08 -32.81
CA ARG A 341 2.25 -1.60 -31.59
C ARG A 341 1.33 -0.58 -30.94
N GLU A 342 0.37 -1.05 -30.14
CA GLU A 342 -0.38 -0.15 -29.26
C GLU A 342 0.52 0.19 -28.05
N VAL A 343 1.10 1.39 -28.08
CA VAL A 343 1.57 2.06 -26.86
C VAL A 343 0.57 3.15 -26.57
N THR A 344 -0.44 2.85 -25.75
CA THR A 344 -1.37 3.83 -25.23
C THR A 344 -1.51 3.64 -23.72
N LEU A 345 -1.62 4.75 -22.99
CA LEU A 345 -2.06 4.74 -21.59
C LEU A 345 -3.44 4.07 -21.42
N THR A 346 -4.22 3.94 -22.49
CA THR A 346 -5.52 3.25 -22.52
C THR A 346 -5.41 1.73 -22.49
N LYS A 347 -4.25 1.15 -22.82
CA LYS A 347 -3.92 -0.27 -22.58
C LYS A 347 -2.68 -0.35 -21.68
N GLY A 348 -2.78 0.33 -20.53
CA GLY A 348 -1.81 0.35 -19.45
C GLY A 348 -2.40 -0.01 -18.09
N GLY A 349 -3.60 -0.60 -18.06
CA GLY A 349 -4.06 -1.36 -16.90
C GLY A 349 -3.31 -2.71 -16.81
N PRO A 350 -3.28 -3.36 -15.63
CA PRO A 350 -2.66 -4.67 -15.49
C PRO A 350 -3.11 -5.59 -16.63
N PRO A 351 -2.18 -6.24 -17.36
CA PRO A 351 -2.60 -7.33 -18.22
C PRO A 351 -3.33 -8.33 -17.33
N ARG A 352 -4.52 -8.74 -17.75
CA ARG A 352 -5.17 -9.90 -17.14
C ARG A 352 -4.14 -11.02 -17.09
N SER A 353 -3.90 -11.52 -15.88
CA SER A 353 -3.07 -12.68 -15.67
C SER A 353 -3.58 -13.79 -16.58
N LEU A 354 -2.72 -14.70 -17.05
CA LEU A 354 -3.20 -15.91 -17.72
C LEU A 354 -4.08 -16.79 -16.80
N LEU A 355 -4.14 -16.45 -15.51
CA LEU A 355 -5.07 -16.97 -14.51
C LEU A 355 -6.46 -16.30 -14.52
N ASP A 356 -6.66 -15.20 -15.25
CA ASP A 356 -7.95 -14.49 -15.42
C ASP A 356 -8.71 -15.00 -16.67
N LYS A 357 -8.39 -16.21 -17.14
CA LYS A 357 -9.03 -16.82 -18.33
C LYS A 357 -10.37 -17.50 -18.05
N GLU A 358 -10.77 -17.61 -16.80
CA GLU A 358 -12.13 -17.98 -16.43
C GLU A 358 -12.85 -16.72 -15.98
N ASP A 359 -13.34 -15.96 -16.95
CA ASP A 359 -14.71 -15.43 -16.95
C ASP A 359 -14.89 -14.52 -18.16
N ARG A 360 -15.97 -14.75 -18.91
CA ARG A 360 -16.34 -13.95 -20.08
C ARG A 360 -16.82 -12.58 -19.57
N PHE A 361 -16.26 -11.51 -20.12
CA PHE A 361 -16.68 -10.14 -19.80
C PHE A 361 -17.56 -9.60 -20.91
N ASP A 362 -18.86 -9.46 -20.62
CA ASP A 362 -19.79 -8.65 -21.41
C ASP A 362 -20.06 -7.33 -20.68
N THR A 363 -19.63 -6.22 -21.29
CA THR A 363 -20.08 -4.82 -21.13
C THR A 363 -20.00 -4.07 -19.76
N PRO A 364 -19.85 -2.73 -19.78
CA PRO A 364 -19.42 -1.93 -18.61
C PRO A 364 -20.50 -1.63 -17.57
N ASN A 365 -21.74 -2.10 -17.73
CA ASN A 365 -22.85 -1.76 -16.84
C ASN A 365 -23.08 -2.75 -15.68
N GLU A 366 -22.31 -3.85 -15.61
CA GLU A 366 -22.46 -4.88 -14.57
C GLU A 366 -21.39 -4.86 -13.46
N MET A 367 -20.55 -3.81 -13.38
CA MET A 367 -19.60 -3.64 -12.27
C MET A 367 -20.30 -3.19 -10.97
N ARG A 368 -21.07 -4.10 -10.37
CA ARG A 368 -21.48 -4.01 -8.96
C ARG A 368 -21.26 -5.36 -8.28
N SER A 369 -20.39 -5.33 -7.26
CA SER A 369 -20.34 -6.28 -6.14
C SER A 369 -19.90 -7.74 -6.38
N ILE A 370 -19.88 -8.27 -7.61
CA ILE A 370 -19.55 -9.69 -7.84
C ILE A 370 -18.03 -9.95 -7.94
N GLU A 371 -17.28 -9.06 -8.58
CA GLU A 371 -15.83 -9.28 -8.85
C GLU A 371 -14.94 -9.28 -7.59
N ALA A 372 -15.44 -8.80 -6.45
CA ALA A 372 -14.70 -8.85 -5.19
C ALA A 372 -14.85 -10.20 -4.44
N PHE A 373 -15.95 -10.96 -4.67
CA PHE A 373 -16.32 -12.10 -3.83
C PHE A 373 -17.11 -13.26 -4.51
N GLY A 374 -17.35 -13.26 -5.83
CA GLY A 374 -18.21 -14.26 -6.49
C GLY A 374 -19.71 -13.95 -6.36
N SER A 375 -20.57 -14.69 -7.08
CA SER A 375 -22.02 -14.42 -7.09
C SER A 375 -22.68 -14.86 -5.78
N ALA A 376 -23.75 -14.16 -5.38
CA ALA A 376 -24.53 -14.49 -4.18
C ALA A 376 -25.22 -15.87 -4.23
N HIS A 377 -25.11 -16.63 -5.34
CA HIS A 377 -25.62 -18.00 -5.45
C HIS A 377 -24.64 -19.09 -4.96
N ASP A 378 -23.38 -18.75 -4.69
CA ASP A 378 -22.39 -19.72 -4.17
C ASP A 378 -22.30 -19.76 -2.64
N MET A 379 -22.92 -18.79 -1.95
CA MET A 379 -23.23 -18.94 -0.52
C MET A 379 -24.57 -19.64 -0.36
N LYS A 380 -24.57 -20.97 -0.45
CA LYS A 380 -25.65 -21.76 0.16
C LYS A 380 -25.54 -21.65 1.68
N MET A 381 -26.05 -20.55 2.22
CA MET A 381 -26.45 -20.46 3.62
C MET A 381 -27.88 -21.00 3.68
N THR A 382 -28.03 -22.25 4.11
CA THR A 382 -29.33 -22.79 4.50
C THR A 382 -29.86 -21.99 5.69
N TYR A 383 -31.12 -21.59 5.59
CA TYR A 383 -31.91 -20.87 6.61
C TYR A 383 -31.77 -21.42 8.03
#